data_AF-A0A7J2QZW4-F1
#
_entry.id   AF-A0A7J2QZW4-F1
#
_cell.length_a   1.000
_cell.length_b   1.000
_cell.length_c   1.000
_cell.angle_alpha   90.00
_cell.angle_beta   90.00
_cell.angle_gamma   90.00
#
_symmetry.space_group_name_H-M   'P 1'
#
loop_
_entity.id
_entity.type
_entity.pdbx_description
1 polymer ?
#
loop_
_entity_poly.entity_id
_entity_poly.type
_entity_poly.pdbx_seq_one_letter_code
_entity_poly.pdbx_strand_id
1 'polypeptide(L)'
;MELFSKNFSEISEEDINNIVSNPNNFEDFQIEYKLDYDSDADELRRDITQFTNGFKIGYIIYGMADNPIKIVGIERNRVDALKVVLNNVLNMKISPLLTPLPEYNPVPLSNGKFIFIIKIEPKSYGVFGIRKTNNMSSPRDYKTFEFYKRLDGSKHQMDTDELAELIETKARLRNLPDIPTEVGLRDERIELLVIAIKNLTIKYYREGVLNNRFDNTISEKIFEIIMIVDKLKPHYMNRFAPDNSISHSKIIGTYFNHITVERFKERVVNDDILPENIKRTIFMHAGDISYAIYEFYKNKLKRNNILLDELRRDYQNLIQTNELSSFRENYKESTFNEALTILEAYGIIRTTGEYAGSDCVHTYDIKDLNRLQKFIEKYSLEYLH
;
A
#
# COMPACT_ATOMS: atom_id res chain seq x y z
N MET A 1 7.12 2.17 5.54
CA MET A 1 7.18 3.62 5.31
C MET A 1 8.04 3.81 4.07
N GLU A 2 7.54 4.46 3.03
CA GLU A 2 8.36 4.81 1.88
C GLU A 2 9.34 5.92 2.29
N LEU A 3 10.60 5.85 1.82
CA LEU A 3 11.63 6.83 2.17
C LEU A 3 11.29 8.24 1.66
N PHE A 4 10.53 8.32 0.56
CA PHE A 4 10.06 9.55 -0.05
C PHE A 4 8.55 9.42 -0.30
N SER A 5 7.77 10.42 0.09
CA SER A 5 6.30 10.45 -0.08
C SER A 5 5.83 11.15 -1.36
N LYS A 6 6.73 11.40 -2.31
CA LYS A 6 6.47 12.10 -3.57
C LYS A 6 7.09 11.37 -4.75
N ASN A 7 6.76 11.83 -5.96
CA ASN A 7 7.30 11.25 -7.19
C ASN A 7 8.84 11.24 -7.15
N PHE A 8 9.44 10.14 -7.58
CA PHE A 8 10.88 9.93 -7.47
C PHE A 8 11.71 11.00 -8.21
N SER A 9 11.20 11.53 -9.32
CA SER A 9 11.80 12.63 -10.09
C SER A 9 11.67 14.01 -9.44
N GLU A 10 10.83 14.16 -8.43
CA GLU A 10 10.56 15.44 -7.73
C GLU A 10 11.36 15.58 -6.43
N ILE A 11 12.20 14.59 -6.09
CA ILE A 11 13.09 14.65 -4.94
C ILE A 11 14.08 15.82 -5.10
N SER A 12 14.17 16.66 -4.07
CA SER A 12 14.93 17.89 -3.98
C SER A 12 15.94 17.84 -2.83
N GLU A 13 16.84 18.83 -2.77
CA GLU A 13 17.83 18.96 -1.69
C GLU A 13 17.16 19.05 -0.30
N GLU A 14 15.97 19.65 -0.20
CA GLU A 14 15.21 19.74 1.05
C GLU A 14 14.84 18.35 1.59
N ASP A 15 14.43 17.41 0.74
CA ASP A 15 14.11 16.06 1.21
C ASP A 15 15.33 15.30 1.71
N ILE A 16 16.49 15.53 1.07
CA ILE A 16 17.75 14.93 1.53
C ILE A 16 18.13 15.49 2.90
N ASN A 17 17.94 16.79 3.12
CA ASN A 17 18.14 17.40 4.43
C ASN A 17 17.18 16.82 5.49
N ASN A 18 15.94 16.52 5.12
CA ASN A 18 14.99 15.85 6.00
C ASN A 18 15.44 14.42 6.35
N ILE A 19 16.04 13.69 5.40
CA ILE A 19 16.61 12.37 5.66
C ILE A 19 17.73 12.45 6.70
N VAL A 20 18.66 13.39 6.55
CA VAL A 20 19.80 13.58 7.46
C VAL A 20 19.36 14.00 8.85
N SER A 21 18.27 14.78 8.94
CA SER A 21 17.75 15.29 10.21
C SER A 21 17.00 14.24 11.03
N ASN A 22 16.62 13.11 10.43
CA ASN A 22 15.92 12.03 11.13
C ASN A 22 16.94 11.08 11.78
N PRO A 23 16.99 11.02 13.13
CA PRO A 23 17.95 10.20 13.86
C PRO A 23 17.75 8.69 13.69
N ASN A 24 16.67 8.24 13.03
CA ASN A 24 16.38 6.83 12.80
C ASN A 24 16.69 6.36 11.37
N ASN A 25 17.20 7.23 10.49
CA ASN A 25 17.46 6.92 9.08
C ASN A 25 18.82 6.24 8.88
N PHE A 26 19.10 5.13 9.55
CA PHE A 26 20.32 4.36 9.33
C PHE A 26 20.20 3.46 8.10
N GLU A 27 21.35 2.93 7.63
CA GLU A 27 21.32 1.85 6.67
C GLU A 27 20.54 0.66 7.21
N ASP A 28 19.66 0.12 6.37
CA ASP A 28 18.76 -0.96 6.75
C ASP A 28 18.47 -1.86 5.54
N PHE A 29 17.32 -2.52 5.54
CA PHE A 29 16.84 -3.34 4.42
C PHE A 29 16.45 -2.55 3.16
N GLN A 30 16.33 -1.23 3.25
CA GLN A 30 15.83 -0.34 2.20
C GLN A 30 16.84 0.73 1.79
N ILE A 31 17.85 1.02 2.59
CA ILE A 31 18.76 2.14 2.33
C ILE A 31 20.23 1.69 2.42
N GLU A 32 21.02 2.18 1.47
CA GLU A 32 22.48 2.14 1.49
C GLU A 32 23.05 3.50 1.12
N TYR A 33 23.94 4.03 1.96
CA TYR A 33 24.62 5.31 1.76
C TYR A 33 26.01 5.05 1.19
N LYS A 34 26.41 5.86 0.20
CA LYS A 34 27.75 5.78 -0.40
C LYS A 34 28.33 7.18 -0.49
N LEU A 35 29.60 7.32 -0.12
CA LEU A 35 30.30 8.60 -0.19
C LEU A 35 30.52 9.07 -1.64
N ASP A 36 31.07 8.19 -2.48
CA ASP A 36 31.36 8.44 -3.89
C ASP A 36 31.29 7.14 -4.70
N TYR A 37 31.28 7.26 -6.02
CA TYR A 37 31.43 6.14 -6.94
C TYR A 37 32.88 6.03 -7.42
N ASP A 38 33.52 4.93 -7.04
CA ASP A 38 34.94 4.62 -7.32
C ASP A 38 35.16 3.98 -8.70
N SER A 39 34.12 3.94 -9.55
CA SER A 39 34.12 3.26 -10.85
C SER A 39 34.12 1.72 -10.78
N ASP A 40 33.84 1.13 -9.61
CA ASP A 40 33.66 -0.32 -9.48
C ASP A 40 32.23 -0.75 -9.89
N ALA A 41 32.10 -1.17 -11.14
CA ALA A 41 30.84 -1.69 -11.65
C ALA A 41 30.45 -3.06 -11.04
N ASP A 42 31.40 -3.85 -10.53
CA ASP A 42 31.08 -5.11 -9.86
C ASP A 42 30.48 -4.84 -8.47
N GLU A 43 30.99 -3.86 -7.73
CA GLU A 43 30.39 -3.43 -6.46
C GLU A 43 28.96 -2.90 -6.65
N LEU A 44 28.72 -2.03 -7.64
CA LEU A 44 27.36 -1.55 -7.94
C LEU A 44 26.41 -2.70 -8.33
N ARG A 45 26.89 -3.74 -9.03
CA ARG A 45 26.06 -4.93 -9.33
C ARG A 45 25.69 -5.67 -8.05
N ARG A 46 26.62 -5.83 -7.12
CA ARG A 46 26.35 -6.46 -5.83
C ARG A 46 25.32 -5.65 -5.06
N ASP A 47 25.46 -4.33 -5.06
CA ASP A 47 24.54 -3.44 -4.36
C ASP A 47 23.13 -3.45 -4.96
N ILE A 48 23.00 -3.54 -6.29
CA ILE A 48 21.70 -3.62 -6.94
C ILE A 48 21.06 -5.01 -6.79
N THR A 49 21.84 -6.09 -6.90
CA THR A 49 21.30 -7.45 -6.83
C THR A 49 20.78 -7.81 -5.44
N GLN A 50 21.41 -7.32 -4.36
CA GLN A 50 20.91 -7.54 -3.00
C GLN A 50 19.49 -6.98 -2.78
N PHE A 51 19.18 -5.80 -3.34
CA PHE A 51 17.84 -5.20 -3.25
C PHE A 51 16.86 -5.83 -4.24
N THR A 52 17.34 -6.17 -5.44
CA THR A 52 16.54 -6.88 -6.47
C THR A 52 16.00 -8.21 -5.93
N ASN A 53 16.84 -8.95 -5.20
CA ASN A 53 16.47 -10.23 -4.58
C ASN A 53 15.63 -10.06 -3.30
N GLY A 54 15.54 -8.84 -2.75
CA GLY A 54 14.77 -8.53 -1.56
C GLY A 54 13.26 -8.53 -1.76
N PHE A 55 12.55 -7.97 -0.77
CA PHE A 55 11.09 -7.86 -0.73
C PHE A 55 10.59 -6.43 -0.56
N LYS A 56 11.49 -5.45 -0.42
CA LYS A 56 11.17 -4.03 -0.28
C LYS A 56 11.89 -3.23 -1.36
N ILE A 57 11.36 -2.04 -1.66
CA ILE A 57 12.06 -1.07 -2.50
C ILE A 57 13.36 -0.67 -1.79
N GLY A 58 14.46 -0.77 -2.51
CA GLY A 58 15.79 -0.37 -2.08
C GLY A 58 16.24 0.95 -2.69
N TYR A 59 17.03 1.70 -1.95
CA TYR A 59 17.62 2.97 -2.34
C TYR A 59 19.13 2.95 -2.09
N ILE A 60 19.90 3.26 -3.12
CA ILE A 60 21.33 3.55 -2.97
C ILE A 60 21.51 5.05 -3.15
N ILE A 61 22.11 5.72 -2.17
CA ILE A 61 22.25 7.18 -2.15
C ILE A 61 23.73 7.55 -2.13
N TYR A 62 24.25 7.97 -3.29
CA TYR A 62 25.61 8.47 -3.43
C TYR A 62 25.74 9.94 -3.06
N GLY A 63 26.88 10.30 -2.47
CA GLY A 63 27.17 11.64 -1.95
C GLY A 63 26.81 11.82 -0.49
N MET A 64 26.59 10.73 0.25
CA MET A 64 26.29 10.74 1.68
C MET A 64 27.33 9.92 2.47
N ALA A 65 27.75 10.43 3.63
CA ALA A 65 28.41 9.58 4.61
C ALA A 65 27.35 8.86 5.45
N ASP A 66 27.69 7.69 5.99
CA ASP A 66 26.84 6.84 6.81
C ASP A 66 27.07 7.06 8.33
N ASN A 67 28.28 7.45 8.74
CA ASN A 67 28.61 7.66 10.15
C ASN A 67 29.50 8.90 10.41
N PRO A 68 28.93 10.03 10.89
CA PRO A 68 27.49 10.30 10.98
C PRO A 68 26.89 10.50 9.58
N ILE A 69 25.57 10.32 9.49
CA ILE A 69 24.84 10.63 8.26
C ILE A 69 25.01 12.10 7.93
N LYS A 70 25.58 12.40 6.75
CA LYS A 70 25.78 13.78 6.30
C LYS A 70 25.85 13.88 4.77
N ILE A 71 25.40 15.01 4.25
CA ILE A 71 25.52 15.36 2.84
C ILE A 71 26.97 15.77 2.55
N VAL A 72 27.60 15.10 1.58
CA VAL A 72 28.96 15.42 1.09
C VAL A 72 28.89 15.92 -0.36
N GLY A 73 28.02 15.29 -1.16
CA GLY A 73 27.86 15.53 -2.58
C GLY A 73 28.97 14.90 -3.43
N ILE A 74 28.61 14.45 -4.62
CA ILE A 74 29.52 13.98 -5.67
C ILE A 74 29.59 14.97 -6.84
N GLU A 75 30.70 14.90 -7.57
CA GLU A 75 30.94 15.75 -8.73
C GLU A 75 30.12 15.31 -9.95
N ARG A 76 29.87 16.23 -10.89
CA ARG A 76 29.06 15.95 -12.09
C ARG A 76 29.61 14.81 -12.95
N ASN A 77 30.94 14.70 -13.07
CA ASN A 77 31.56 13.60 -13.82
C ASN A 77 31.29 12.22 -13.18
N ARG A 78 31.15 12.15 -11.85
CA ARG A 78 30.76 10.93 -11.12
C ARG A 78 29.30 10.56 -11.41
N VAL A 79 28.41 11.55 -11.42
CA VAL A 79 27.01 11.38 -11.83
C VAL A 79 26.93 10.80 -13.24
N ASP A 80 27.67 11.36 -14.19
CA ASP A 80 27.64 10.90 -15.58
C ASP A 80 28.21 9.48 -15.72
N ALA A 81 29.26 9.14 -14.97
CA ALA A 81 29.81 7.77 -14.91
C ALA A 81 28.78 6.76 -14.37
N LEU A 82 28.07 7.09 -13.29
CA LEU A 82 27.00 6.24 -12.73
C LEU A 82 25.89 5.99 -13.74
N LYS A 83 25.44 7.03 -14.46
CA LYS A 83 24.42 6.89 -15.53
C LYS A 83 24.87 5.94 -16.64
N VAL A 84 26.13 6.04 -17.07
CA VAL A 84 26.69 5.13 -18.09
C VAL A 84 26.70 3.70 -17.59
N VAL A 85 27.11 3.48 -16.34
CA VAL A 85 27.20 2.13 -15.77
C VAL A 85 25.82 1.52 -15.61
N LEU A 86 24.85 2.26 -15.08
CA LEU A 86 23.46 1.79 -14.91
C LEU A 86 22.79 1.42 -16.24
N ASN A 87 22.95 2.27 -17.26
CA ASN A 87 22.26 2.07 -18.54
C ASN A 87 22.94 1.03 -19.44
N ASN A 88 24.28 0.94 -19.42
CA ASN A 88 25.02 0.18 -20.43
C ASN A 88 25.80 -1.01 -19.89
N VAL A 89 26.22 -0.97 -18.61
CA VAL A 89 27.22 -1.92 -18.07
C VAL A 89 26.60 -2.88 -17.07
N LEU A 90 25.60 -2.44 -16.30
CA LEU A 90 25.01 -3.17 -15.19
C LEU A 90 24.55 -4.57 -15.60
N ASN A 91 23.74 -4.63 -16.66
CA ASN A 91 23.12 -5.85 -17.17
C ASN A 91 24.09 -6.81 -17.86
N MET A 92 25.33 -6.42 -18.14
CA MET A 92 26.29 -7.30 -18.82
C MET A 92 26.65 -8.55 -18.01
N LYS A 93 26.51 -8.55 -16.67
CA LYS A 93 26.83 -9.73 -15.83
C LYS A 93 25.66 -10.22 -14.99
N ILE A 94 24.56 -9.47 -14.87
CA ILE A 94 23.41 -9.89 -14.07
C ILE A 94 22.52 -10.83 -14.88
N SER A 95 22.11 -11.95 -14.28
CA SER A 95 21.19 -12.92 -14.85
C SER A 95 20.15 -13.34 -13.82
N PRO A 96 18.84 -13.36 -14.15
CA PRO A 96 18.24 -12.88 -15.41
C PRO A 96 18.53 -11.39 -15.68
N LEU A 97 18.27 -10.93 -16.90
CA LEU A 97 18.42 -9.51 -17.25
C LEU A 97 17.51 -8.65 -16.36
N LEU A 98 18.03 -7.56 -15.78
CA LEU A 98 17.18 -6.64 -15.02
C LEU A 98 16.26 -5.90 -15.99
N THR A 99 14.95 -6.13 -15.87
CA THR A 99 13.92 -5.42 -16.64
C THR A 99 12.68 -5.18 -15.76
N PRO A 100 12.20 -3.93 -15.63
CA PRO A 100 12.90 -2.68 -15.98
C PRO A 100 14.22 -2.53 -15.21
N LEU A 101 15.11 -1.68 -15.74
CA LEU A 101 16.33 -1.23 -15.07
C LEU A 101 15.99 -0.39 -13.82
N PRO A 102 16.91 -0.28 -12.83
CA PRO A 102 16.76 0.64 -11.72
C PRO A 102 16.55 2.09 -12.20
N GLU A 103 15.63 2.79 -11.54
CA GLU A 103 15.42 4.22 -11.76
C GLU A 103 16.51 5.02 -11.04
N TYR A 104 16.88 6.19 -11.57
CA TYR A 104 17.83 7.07 -10.89
C TYR A 104 17.42 8.53 -10.96
N ASN A 105 17.77 9.30 -9.93
CA ASN A 105 17.53 10.74 -9.86
C ASN A 105 18.78 11.48 -9.33
N PRO A 106 19.45 12.32 -10.15
CA PRO A 106 20.48 13.24 -9.69
C PRO A 106 19.86 14.51 -9.10
N VAL A 107 20.06 14.74 -7.81
CA VAL A 107 19.58 15.93 -7.09
C VAL A 107 20.72 16.97 -7.01
N PRO A 108 20.60 18.14 -7.65
CA PRO A 108 21.59 19.20 -7.53
C PRO A 108 21.56 19.81 -6.13
N LEU A 109 22.75 20.07 -5.57
CA LEU A 109 22.93 20.74 -4.29
C LEU A 109 23.30 22.20 -4.49
N SER A 110 22.98 23.03 -3.50
CA SER A 110 23.30 24.46 -3.48
C SER A 110 24.81 24.76 -3.57
N ASN A 111 25.66 23.80 -3.19
CA ASN A 111 27.12 23.90 -3.27
C ASN A 111 27.70 23.53 -4.66
N GLY A 112 26.85 23.25 -5.66
CA GLY A 112 27.26 22.89 -7.02
C GLY A 112 27.58 21.40 -7.23
N LYS A 113 27.52 20.58 -6.17
CA LYS A 113 27.63 19.12 -6.24
C LYS A 113 26.26 18.47 -6.39
N PHE A 114 26.23 17.14 -6.38
CA PHE A 114 25.01 16.35 -6.57
C PHE A 114 24.89 15.26 -5.53
N ILE A 115 23.65 14.89 -5.19
CA ILE A 115 23.31 13.57 -4.64
C ILE A 115 22.78 12.71 -5.79
N PHE A 116 23.17 11.44 -5.84
CA PHE A 116 22.68 10.53 -6.87
C PHE A 116 21.95 9.37 -6.23
N ILE A 117 20.64 9.30 -6.46
CA ILE A 117 19.75 8.32 -5.86
C ILE A 117 19.43 7.26 -6.90
N ILE A 118 19.52 5.99 -6.53
CA ILE A 118 19.11 4.85 -7.35
C ILE A 118 17.97 4.14 -6.62
N LYS A 119 16.81 4.02 -7.25
CA LYS A 119 15.65 3.27 -6.75
C LYS A 119 15.60 1.90 -7.42
N ILE A 120 15.56 0.85 -6.60
CA ILE A 120 15.59 -0.54 -7.04
C ILE A 120 14.32 -1.23 -6.56
N GLU A 121 13.48 -1.63 -7.52
CA GLU A 121 12.30 -2.42 -7.21
C GLU A 121 12.64 -3.90 -7.06
N PRO A 122 12.19 -4.56 -5.98
CA PRO A 122 12.40 -5.98 -5.79
C PRO A 122 11.66 -6.75 -6.89
N LYS A 123 12.30 -7.79 -7.43
CA LYS A 123 11.67 -8.62 -8.45
C LYS A 123 10.90 -9.76 -7.79
N SER A 124 9.64 -9.91 -8.18
CA SER A 124 8.76 -10.96 -7.64
C SER A 124 9.06 -12.35 -8.22
N TYR A 125 9.84 -12.43 -9.30
CA TYR A 125 10.17 -13.67 -9.99
C TYR A 125 11.67 -13.92 -10.05
N GLY A 126 12.04 -15.19 -10.00
CA GLY A 126 13.44 -15.63 -10.12
C GLY A 126 14.33 -15.14 -8.98
N VAL A 127 15.62 -15.47 -9.10
CA VAL A 127 16.70 -14.94 -8.27
C VAL A 127 17.78 -14.44 -9.20
N PHE A 128 18.26 -13.22 -8.94
CA PHE A 128 19.22 -12.52 -9.77
C PHE A 128 20.62 -12.75 -9.24
N GLY A 129 21.48 -13.33 -10.08
CA GLY A 129 22.88 -13.60 -9.78
C GLY A 129 23.81 -12.78 -10.66
N ILE A 130 25.02 -12.55 -10.17
CA ILE A 130 26.12 -11.91 -10.90
C ILE A 130 27.03 -13.02 -11.41
N ARG A 131 27.27 -13.05 -12.73
CA ARG A 131 28.22 -13.99 -13.33
C ARG A 131 29.64 -13.71 -12.85
N LYS A 132 30.32 -14.74 -12.35
CA LYS A 132 31.75 -14.70 -11.99
C LYS A 132 32.65 -14.54 -13.21
N THR A 133 32.23 -15.08 -14.36
CA THR A 133 32.99 -15.04 -15.62
C THR A 133 32.12 -14.61 -16.79
N ASN A 134 32.72 -13.93 -17.77
CA ASN A 134 32.02 -13.52 -19.00
C ASN A 134 31.73 -14.70 -19.93
N ASN A 135 32.60 -15.71 -19.94
CA ASN A 135 32.42 -16.95 -20.69
C ASN A 135 31.86 -18.03 -19.77
N MET A 136 30.57 -18.33 -19.93
CA MET A 136 29.94 -19.48 -19.27
C MET A 136 29.85 -20.66 -20.24
N SER A 137 30.60 -21.71 -19.97
CA SER A 137 30.47 -23.01 -20.66
C SER A 137 29.18 -23.74 -20.26
N SER A 138 28.63 -23.45 -19.07
CA SER A 138 27.36 -23.99 -18.59
C SER A 138 26.50 -22.90 -17.95
N PRO A 139 25.61 -22.22 -18.70
CA PRO A 139 24.75 -21.16 -18.18
C PRO A 139 23.71 -21.65 -17.14
N ARG A 140 23.62 -22.96 -16.91
CA ARG A 140 22.73 -23.58 -15.91
C ARG A 140 23.42 -23.92 -14.60
N ASP A 141 24.75 -23.85 -14.54
CA ASP A 141 25.49 -24.11 -13.31
C ASP A 141 25.47 -22.89 -12.39
N TYR A 142 24.70 -22.96 -11.32
CA TYR A 142 24.54 -21.89 -10.35
C TYR A 142 25.87 -21.51 -9.67
N LYS A 143 26.87 -22.41 -9.63
CA LYS A 143 28.18 -22.15 -9.03
C LYS A 143 28.98 -21.07 -9.78
N THR A 144 28.61 -20.81 -11.03
CA THR A 144 29.20 -19.75 -11.86
C THR A 144 28.64 -18.35 -11.53
N PHE A 145 27.69 -18.26 -10.59
CA PHE A 145 27.09 -17.03 -10.12
C PHE A 145 27.44 -16.73 -8.66
N GLU A 146 27.38 -15.44 -8.33
CA GLU A 146 27.28 -14.94 -6.96
C GLU A 146 25.88 -14.38 -6.74
N PHE A 147 25.28 -14.69 -5.61
CA PHE A 147 23.96 -14.22 -5.24
C PHE A 147 24.08 -13.41 -3.96
N TYR A 148 23.41 -12.27 -3.92
CA TYR A 148 23.44 -11.38 -2.76
C TYR A 148 22.02 -11.09 -2.28
N LYS A 149 21.87 -10.90 -0.97
CA LYS A 149 20.67 -10.37 -0.31
C LYS A 149 21.08 -9.28 0.68
N ARG A 150 20.17 -8.36 0.96
CA ARG A 150 20.36 -7.34 2.00
C ARG A 150 19.95 -7.94 3.34
N LEU A 151 20.87 -7.91 4.30
CA LEU A 151 20.59 -8.09 5.72
C LEU A 151 20.58 -6.71 6.39
N ASP A 152 20.19 -6.65 7.67
CA ASP A 152 20.06 -5.39 8.42
C ASP A 152 21.31 -4.50 8.28
N GLY A 153 21.21 -3.48 7.42
CA GLY A 153 22.29 -2.54 7.09
C GLY A 153 23.51 -3.13 6.37
N SER A 154 23.46 -4.36 5.85
CA SER A 154 24.64 -4.99 5.27
C SER A 154 24.34 -5.89 4.07
N LYS A 155 25.31 -5.91 3.16
CA LYS A 155 25.30 -6.78 2.00
C LYS A 155 25.80 -8.18 2.38
N HIS A 156 25.00 -9.20 2.06
CA HIS A 156 25.30 -10.59 2.39
C HIS A 156 25.33 -11.46 1.14
N GLN A 157 26.41 -12.20 0.94
CA GLN A 157 26.49 -13.21 -0.11
C GLN A 157 25.77 -14.48 0.33
N MET A 158 24.77 -14.90 -0.42
CA MET A 158 23.96 -16.07 -0.09
C MET A 158 24.73 -17.37 -0.26
N ASP A 159 24.58 -18.29 0.70
CA ASP A 159 24.98 -19.68 0.54
C ASP A 159 23.94 -20.51 -0.26
N THR A 160 24.15 -21.82 -0.36
CA THR A 160 23.27 -22.71 -1.15
C THR A 160 21.90 -22.89 -0.50
N ASP A 161 21.83 -22.92 0.83
CA ASP A 161 20.58 -23.15 1.57
C ASP A 161 19.73 -21.88 1.55
N GLU A 162 20.34 -20.72 1.75
CA GLU A 162 19.67 -19.41 1.64
C GLU A 162 19.15 -19.16 0.22
N LEU A 163 19.92 -19.56 -0.80
CA LEU A 163 19.48 -19.47 -2.19
C LEU A 163 18.27 -20.38 -2.45
N ALA A 164 18.29 -21.62 -1.95
CA ALA A 164 17.18 -22.55 -2.10
C ALA A 164 15.91 -22.02 -1.42
N GLU A 165 16.01 -21.50 -0.20
CA GLU A 165 14.92 -20.87 0.53
C GLU A 165 14.31 -19.68 -0.24
N LEU A 166 15.17 -18.82 -0.81
CA LEU A 166 14.71 -17.68 -1.61
C LEU A 166 13.99 -18.14 -2.88
N ILE A 167 14.51 -19.15 -3.58
CA ILE A 167 13.87 -19.73 -4.77
C ILE A 167 12.49 -20.27 -4.42
N GLU A 168 12.37 -21.06 -3.35
CA GLU A 168 11.09 -21.58 -2.91
C GLU A 168 10.10 -20.46 -2.57
N THR A 169 10.57 -19.44 -1.85
CA THR A 169 9.76 -18.29 -1.45
C THR A 169 9.23 -17.56 -2.68
N LYS A 170 10.11 -17.22 -3.64
CA LYS A 170 9.71 -16.53 -4.89
C LYS A 170 8.81 -17.41 -5.76
N ALA A 171 9.05 -18.73 -5.81
CA ALA A 171 8.21 -19.66 -6.56
C ALA A 171 6.79 -19.77 -5.96
N ARG A 172 6.66 -19.80 -4.63
CA ARG A 172 5.35 -19.75 -3.95
C ARG A 172 4.63 -18.45 -4.28
N LEU A 173 5.31 -17.30 -4.17
CA LEU A 173 4.72 -15.99 -4.50
C LEU A 173 4.25 -15.88 -5.95
N ARG A 174 4.98 -16.49 -6.90
CA ARG A 174 4.62 -16.51 -8.32
C ARG A 174 3.35 -17.31 -8.61
N ASN A 175 3.10 -18.37 -7.84
CA ASN A 175 1.93 -19.24 -8.05
C ASN A 175 0.68 -18.73 -7.30
N LEU A 176 0.77 -17.60 -6.58
CA LEU A 176 -0.39 -17.01 -5.94
C LEU A 176 -1.31 -16.36 -6.98
N PRO A 177 -2.63 -16.62 -6.92
CA PRO A 177 -3.59 -16.03 -7.85
C PRO A 177 -3.53 -14.52 -7.79
N ASP A 178 -3.48 -13.83 -8.93
CA ASP A 178 -3.46 -12.36 -8.95
C ASP A 178 -4.67 -11.77 -8.23
N ILE A 179 -4.44 -10.70 -7.45
CA ILE A 179 -5.54 -9.96 -6.82
C ILE A 179 -6.45 -9.44 -7.95
N PRO A 180 -7.74 -9.84 -8.01
CA PRO A 180 -8.60 -9.58 -9.17
C PRO A 180 -8.60 -8.12 -9.56
N THR A 181 -8.31 -7.79 -10.81
CA THR A 181 -8.13 -6.41 -11.29
C THR A 181 -9.40 -5.58 -11.37
N GLU A 182 -10.58 -6.15 -11.16
CA GLU A 182 -11.87 -5.48 -11.35
C GLU A 182 -12.09 -4.31 -10.37
N VAL A 183 -11.52 -3.17 -10.73
CA VAL A 183 -12.10 -1.85 -10.57
C VAL A 183 -12.28 -1.34 -12.00
N GLY A 184 -13.37 -1.78 -12.65
CA GLY A 184 -13.75 -1.34 -13.99
C GLY A 184 -14.42 0.03 -13.96
N LEU A 185 -15.13 0.39 -15.04
CA LEU A 185 -15.93 1.63 -15.16
C LEU A 185 -17.00 1.83 -14.06
N ARG A 186 -17.22 0.83 -13.20
CA ARG A 186 -18.06 0.86 -12.00
C ARG A 186 -17.25 0.32 -10.82
N ASP A 187 -16.77 1.21 -9.98
CA ASP A 187 -16.18 0.86 -8.69
C ASP A 187 -17.33 0.62 -7.70
N GLU A 188 -17.49 -0.63 -7.25
CA GLU A 188 -18.57 -1.04 -6.33
C GLU A 188 -18.54 -0.26 -5.00
N ARG A 189 -17.37 0.26 -4.59
CA ARG A 189 -17.25 1.11 -3.40
C ARG A 189 -18.03 2.41 -3.56
N ILE A 190 -18.04 2.98 -4.77
CA ILE A 190 -18.82 4.20 -5.06
C ILE A 190 -20.31 3.93 -4.86
N GLU A 191 -20.81 2.78 -5.28
CA GLU A 191 -22.22 2.44 -5.10
C GLU A 191 -22.61 2.39 -3.62
N LEU A 192 -21.79 1.75 -2.78
CA LEU A 192 -22.01 1.69 -1.34
C LEU A 192 -21.93 3.08 -0.67
N LEU A 193 -20.97 3.92 -1.08
CA LEU A 193 -20.86 5.30 -0.59
C LEU A 193 -22.07 6.15 -1.02
N VAL A 194 -22.60 5.94 -2.23
CA VAL A 194 -23.84 6.60 -2.69
C VAL A 194 -25.05 6.14 -1.89
N ILE A 195 -25.17 4.84 -1.60
CA ILE A 195 -26.23 4.31 -0.72
C ILE A 195 -26.12 4.95 0.68
N ALA A 196 -24.90 5.09 1.21
CA ALA A 196 -24.67 5.75 2.50
C ALA A 196 -25.11 7.23 2.48
N ILE A 197 -24.79 7.99 1.41
CA ILE A 197 -25.27 9.36 1.22
C ILE A 197 -26.81 9.41 1.22
N LYS A 198 -27.46 8.49 0.49
CA LYS A 198 -28.92 8.41 0.41
C LYS A 198 -29.54 8.15 1.77
N ASN A 199 -29.04 7.17 2.51
CA ASN A 199 -29.53 6.79 3.83
C ASN A 199 -29.35 7.91 4.86
N LEU A 200 -28.19 8.57 4.88
CA LEU A 200 -27.96 9.72 5.77
C LEU A 200 -28.85 10.90 5.39
N THR A 201 -29.11 11.12 4.10
CA THR A 201 -30.05 12.17 3.65
C THR A 201 -31.46 11.88 4.14
N ILE A 202 -31.94 10.64 4.03
CA ILE A 202 -33.23 10.21 4.56
C ILE A 202 -33.28 10.46 6.08
N LYS A 203 -32.25 10.02 6.82
CA LYS A 203 -32.16 10.19 8.27
C LYS A 203 -32.19 11.67 8.69
N TYR A 204 -31.36 12.50 8.05
CA TYR A 204 -31.27 13.94 8.32
C TYR A 204 -32.64 14.63 8.23
N TYR A 205 -33.40 14.34 7.18
CA TYR A 205 -34.72 14.94 7.00
C TYR A 205 -35.79 14.31 7.87
N ARG A 206 -35.74 12.99 8.12
CA ARG A 206 -36.68 12.31 9.03
C ARG A 206 -36.56 12.89 10.44
N GLU A 207 -35.36 12.90 11.00
CA GLU A 207 -35.10 13.39 12.35
C GLU A 207 -35.30 14.91 12.43
N GLY A 208 -34.88 15.65 11.39
CA GLY A 208 -35.05 17.09 11.31
C GLY A 208 -36.50 17.54 11.38
N VAL A 209 -37.40 16.84 10.66
CA VAL A 209 -38.84 17.14 10.66
C VAL A 209 -39.50 16.67 11.95
N LEU A 210 -39.21 15.46 12.43
CA LEU A 210 -39.83 14.93 13.64
C LEU A 210 -39.43 15.72 14.90
N ASN A 211 -38.20 16.22 14.97
CA ASN A 211 -37.66 16.91 16.14
C ASN A 211 -37.67 18.45 16.01
N ASN A 212 -38.18 19.00 14.90
CA ASN A 212 -38.10 20.43 14.57
C ASN A 212 -36.66 21.01 14.64
N ARG A 213 -35.64 20.17 14.45
CA ARG A 213 -34.23 20.57 14.50
C ARG A 213 -33.38 19.63 13.66
N PHE A 214 -32.65 20.20 12.71
CA PHE A 214 -31.71 19.46 11.87
C PHE A 214 -30.37 19.24 12.59
N ASP A 215 -29.83 18.02 12.47
CA ASP A 215 -28.56 17.63 13.07
C ASP A 215 -27.40 17.88 12.10
N ASN A 216 -26.57 18.88 12.42
CA ASN A 216 -25.41 19.24 11.61
C ASN A 216 -24.37 18.12 11.51
N THR A 217 -24.29 17.23 12.51
CA THR A 217 -23.32 16.12 12.49
C THR A 217 -23.63 15.11 11.38
N ILE A 218 -24.92 14.94 11.03
CA ILE A 218 -25.32 14.08 9.90
C ILE A 218 -24.93 14.73 8.57
N SER A 219 -25.07 16.06 8.48
CA SER A 219 -24.64 16.82 7.30
C SER A 219 -23.12 16.71 7.13
N GLU A 220 -22.34 16.94 8.18
CA GLU A 220 -20.87 16.80 8.14
C GLU A 220 -20.45 15.41 7.63
N LYS A 221 -21.10 14.34 8.10
CA LYS A 221 -20.85 12.97 7.60
C LYS A 221 -21.19 12.77 6.13
N ILE A 222 -22.26 13.38 5.63
CA ILE A 222 -22.59 13.35 4.20
C ILE A 222 -21.46 14.03 3.40
N PHE A 223 -20.89 15.12 3.92
CA PHE A 223 -19.83 15.87 3.27
C PHE A 223 -18.54 15.05 3.19
N GLU A 224 -18.15 14.41 4.30
CA GLU A 224 -17.00 13.50 4.37
C GLU A 224 -17.11 12.37 3.33
N ILE A 225 -18.28 11.73 3.21
CA ILE A 225 -18.48 10.69 2.19
C ILE A 225 -18.38 11.28 0.78
N ILE A 226 -18.91 12.48 0.51
CA ILE A 226 -18.78 13.12 -0.81
C ILE A 226 -17.30 13.36 -1.14
N MET A 227 -16.48 13.79 -0.16
CA MET A 227 -15.04 13.95 -0.36
C MET A 227 -14.37 12.63 -0.71
N ILE A 228 -14.72 11.53 -0.03
CA ILE A 228 -14.20 10.19 -0.33
C ILE A 228 -14.61 9.76 -1.75
N VAL A 229 -15.87 9.97 -2.13
CA VAL A 229 -16.33 9.64 -3.48
C VAL A 229 -15.63 10.47 -4.54
N ASP A 230 -15.32 11.74 -4.28
CA ASP A 230 -14.61 12.60 -5.23
C ASP A 230 -13.17 12.14 -5.50
N LYS A 231 -12.49 11.56 -4.49
CA LYS A 231 -11.19 10.89 -4.67
C LYS A 231 -11.29 9.71 -5.65
N LEU A 232 -12.40 8.98 -5.62
CA LEU A 232 -12.64 7.81 -6.49
C LEU A 232 -13.23 8.19 -7.86
N LYS A 233 -14.02 9.27 -7.91
CA LYS A 233 -14.73 9.75 -9.09
C LYS A 233 -14.82 11.28 -9.06
N PRO A 234 -13.89 11.97 -9.77
CA PRO A 234 -13.82 13.42 -9.76
C PRO A 234 -15.14 14.09 -10.15
N HIS A 235 -15.36 15.30 -9.63
CA HIS A 235 -16.51 16.18 -9.85
C HIS A 235 -17.72 15.96 -8.93
N TYR A 236 -17.67 15.01 -8.01
CA TYR A 236 -18.70 14.84 -6.97
C TYR A 236 -18.76 16.05 -6.04
N MET A 237 -17.62 16.61 -5.67
CA MET A 237 -17.55 17.84 -4.86
C MET A 237 -18.22 19.01 -5.56
N ASN A 238 -17.85 19.31 -6.81
CA ASN A 238 -18.48 20.40 -7.58
C ASN A 238 -19.99 20.17 -7.78
N ARG A 239 -20.40 18.91 -7.87
CA ARG A 239 -21.81 18.55 -8.05
C ARG A 239 -22.61 18.78 -6.78
N PHE A 240 -22.16 18.29 -5.62
CA PHE A 240 -22.98 18.23 -4.40
C PHE A 240 -22.54 19.19 -3.29
N ALA A 241 -21.33 19.72 -3.36
CA ALA A 241 -20.77 20.66 -2.40
C ALA A 241 -19.89 21.76 -3.05
N PRO A 242 -20.44 22.55 -4.00
CA PRO A 242 -19.67 23.50 -4.82
C PRO A 242 -18.93 24.58 -4.03
N ASP A 243 -19.47 24.98 -2.87
CA ASP A 243 -18.91 26.03 -2.01
C ASP A 243 -18.42 25.45 -0.67
N ASN A 244 -17.93 24.21 -0.67
CA ASN A 244 -17.61 23.43 0.55
C ASN A 244 -18.80 23.31 1.53
N SER A 245 -20.02 23.44 1.01
CA SER A 245 -21.27 23.29 1.76
C SER A 245 -22.22 22.39 0.99
N ILE A 246 -22.89 21.48 1.71
CA ILE A 246 -23.74 20.48 1.07
C ILE A 246 -24.97 21.13 0.46
N SER A 247 -25.20 20.80 -0.81
CA SER A 247 -26.43 21.11 -1.52
C SER A 247 -27.39 19.91 -1.43
N HIS A 248 -28.14 19.81 -0.33
CA HIS A 248 -29.14 18.75 -0.16
C HIS A 248 -30.17 18.71 -1.30
N SER A 249 -30.54 19.87 -1.86
CA SER A 249 -31.44 19.94 -3.02
C SER A 249 -30.86 19.23 -4.25
N LYS A 250 -29.56 19.33 -4.51
CA LYS A 250 -28.88 18.61 -5.60
C LYS A 250 -28.77 17.12 -5.33
N ILE A 251 -28.50 16.72 -4.09
CA ILE A 251 -28.48 15.31 -3.65
C ILE A 251 -29.87 14.69 -3.86
N ILE A 252 -30.91 15.34 -3.32
CA ILE A 252 -32.30 14.90 -3.44
C ILE A 252 -32.70 14.82 -4.92
N GLY A 253 -32.44 15.88 -5.68
CA GLY A 253 -32.78 15.93 -7.10
C GLY A 253 -32.07 14.84 -7.91
N THR A 254 -30.82 14.51 -7.57
CA THR A 254 -30.06 13.47 -8.28
C THR A 254 -30.50 12.05 -7.92
N TYR A 255 -30.66 11.74 -6.64
CA TYR A 255 -30.82 10.35 -6.19
C TYR A 255 -32.26 9.91 -5.93
N PHE A 256 -33.21 10.85 -5.89
CA PHE A 256 -34.61 10.57 -5.54
C PHE A 256 -35.59 11.05 -6.63
N ASN A 257 -35.24 10.83 -7.90
CA ASN A 257 -36.09 11.09 -9.07
C ASN A 257 -36.52 12.57 -9.22
N HIS A 258 -35.58 13.51 -9.05
CA HIS A 258 -35.80 14.94 -9.29
C HIS A 258 -36.97 15.56 -8.50
N ILE A 259 -37.30 15.03 -7.32
CA ILE A 259 -38.32 15.62 -6.44
C ILE A 259 -37.79 16.86 -5.69
N THR A 260 -38.71 17.74 -5.29
CA THR A 260 -38.38 18.91 -4.46
C THR A 260 -38.05 18.51 -3.02
N VAL A 261 -37.37 19.40 -2.28
CA VAL A 261 -37.02 19.18 -0.88
C VAL A 261 -38.28 19.02 -0.01
N GLU A 262 -39.31 19.81 -0.27
CA GLU A 262 -40.61 19.76 0.42
C GLU A 262 -41.27 18.40 0.21
N ARG A 263 -41.35 17.92 -1.03
CA ARG A 263 -41.93 16.63 -1.34
C ARG A 263 -41.10 15.46 -0.80
N PHE A 264 -39.78 15.59 -0.74
CA PHE A 264 -38.91 14.61 -0.11
C PHE A 264 -39.19 14.50 1.39
N LYS A 265 -39.31 15.63 2.10
CA LYS A 265 -39.65 15.66 3.53
C LYS A 265 -40.95 14.92 3.82
N GLU A 266 -42.02 15.24 3.09
CA GLU A 266 -43.32 14.57 3.24
C GLU A 266 -43.21 13.06 3.04
N ARG A 267 -42.57 12.63 1.96
CA ARG A 267 -42.41 11.21 1.63
C ARG A 267 -41.56 10.43 2.62
N VAL A 268 -40.52 11.06 3.19
CA VAL A 268 -39.67 10.41 4.20
C VAL A 268 -40.41 10.23 5.53
N VAL A 269 -41.27 11.19 5.92
CA VAL A 269 -42.10 11.12 7.14
C VAL A 269 -43.23 10.10 6.98
N ASN A 270 -43.79 9.98 5.77
CA ASN A 270 -44.83 9.01 5.46
C ASN A 270 -44.30 7.59 5.14
N ASP A 271 -42.99 7.35 5.30
CA ASP A 271 -42.34 6.07 4.96
C ASP A 271 -42.42 5.65 3.47
N ASP A 272 -42.71 6.59 2.56
CA ASP A 272 -42.70 6.36 1.10
C ASP A 272 -41.28 6.28 0.51
N ILE A 273 -40.28 6.71 1.27
CA ILE A 273 -38.85 6.61 0.98
C ILE A 273 -38.19 5.97 2.19
N LEU A 274 -37.64 4.77 1.99
CA LEU A 274 -37.02 3.98 3.03
C LEU A 274 -35.50 3.92 2.83
N PRO A 275 -34.73 3.78 3.93
CA PRO A 275 -33.31 3.48 3.83
C PRO A 275 -33.04 2.20 3.03
N GLU A 276 -31.98 2.24 2.24
CA GLU A 276 -31.50 1.09 1.46
C GLU A 276 -30.55 0.23 2.30
N ASN A 277 -30.61 -1.09 2.09
CA ASN A 277 -29.67 -1.99 2.74
C ASN A 277 -28.28 -1.86 2.10
N ILE A 278 -27.26 -1.79 2.95
CA ILE A 278 -25.85 -1.86 2.55
C ILE A 278 -25.39 -3.29 2.71
N LYS A 279 -24.73 -3.82 1.68
CA LYS A 279 -24.13 -5.16 1.69
C LYS A 279 -22.75 -5.08 1.06
N ARG A 280 -21.71 -5.25 1.88
CA ARG A 280 -20.33 -5.32 1.37
C ARG A 280 -20.11 -6.64 0.63
N THR A 281 -19.21 -6.63 -0.35
CA THR A 281 -18.75 -7.88 -0.96
C THR A 281 -17.76 -8.57 -0.04
N ILE A 282 -17.57 -9.87 -0.26
CA ILE A 282 -16.62 -10.63 0.56
C ILE A 282 -15.17 -10.11 0.40
N PHE A 283 -14.84 -9.55 -0.77
CA PHE A 283 -13.54 -8.92 -1.01
C PHE A 283 -13.37 -7.63 -0.19
N MET A 284 -14.42 -6.82 -0.03
CA MET A 284 -14.36 -5.63 0.82
C MET A 284 -14.14 -6.00 2.28
N HIS A 285 -14.86 -7.02 2.76
CA HIS A 285 -14.63 -7.55 4.10
C HIS A 285 -13.20 -8.05 4.29
N ALA A 286 -12.64 -8.76 3.31
CA ALA A 286 -11.24 -9.16 3.32
C ALA A 286 -10.28 -7.95 3.32
N GLY A 287 -10.63 -6.87 2.61
CA GLY A 287 -9.88 -5.60 2.60
C GLY A 287 -9.89 -4.89 3.96
N ASP A 288 -11.05 -4.80 4.60
CA ASP A 288 -11.19 -4.20 5.93
C ASP A 288 -10.46 -5.02 7.00
N ILE A 289 -10.53 -6.36 6.94
CA ILE A 289 -9.74 -7.26 7.79
C ILE A 289 -8.24 -7.07 7.55
N SER A 290 -7.83 -6.94 6.28
CA SER A 290 -6.43 -6.66 5.93
C SER A 290 -5.94 -5.36 6.55
N TYR A 291 -6.78 -4.33 6.55
CA TYR A 291 -6.46 -3.04 7.17
C TYR A 291 -6.31 -3.17 8.69
N ALA A 292 -7.21 -3.89 9.36
CA ALA A 292 -7.09 -4.19 10.78
C ALA A 292 -5.77 -4.94 11.10
N ILE A 293 -5.44 -5.97 10.31
CA ILE A 293 -4.18 -6.69 10.41
C ILE A 293 -2.97 -5.75 10.27
N TYR A 294 -3.00 -4.86 9.29
CA TYR A 294 -1.93 -3.90 9.03
C TYR A 294 -1.74 -2.90 10.18
N GLU A 295 -2.84 -2.33 10.68
CA GLU A 295 -2.80 -1.43 11.83
C GLU A 295 -2.28 -2.13 13.09
N PHE A 296 -2.65 -3.39 13.32
CA PHE A 296 -2.07 -4.18 14.40
C PHE A 296 -0.56 -4.35 14.24
N TYR A 297 -0.12 -4.72 13.04
CA TYR A 297 1.30 -4.89 12.74
C TYR A 297 2.09 -3.60 12.93
N LYS A 298 1.54 -2.45 12.50
CA LYS A 298 2.17 -1.13 12.59
C LYS A 298 2.22 -0.61 14.04
N ASN A 299 1.14 -0.77 14.80
CA ASN A 299 0.99 -0.17 16.13
C ASN A 299 1.54 -1.05 17.26
N LYS A 300 1.73 -2.37 17.04
CA LYS A 300 2.27 -3.29 18.05
C LYS A 300 3.59 -3.93 17.57
N LEU A 301 4.71 -3.25 17.83
CA LEU A 301 6.04 -3.86 17.77
C LEU A 301 6.06 -5.16 18.63
N LYS A 302 6.02 -6.34 17.97
CA LYS A 302 6.28 -7.68 18.54
C LYS A 302 5.13 -8.42 19.28
N ARG A 303 3.98 -8.64 18.65
CA ARG A 303 3.20 -9.88 18.91
C ARG A 303 3.01 -10.64 17.62
N ASN A 304 3.85 -11.66 17.40
CA ASN A 304 3.76 -12.52 16.22
C ASN A 304 2.52 -13.44 16.25
N ASN A 305 1.79 -13.50 17.36
CA ASN A 305 0.69 -14.45 17.58
C ASN A 305 -0.57 -13.70 18.02
N ILE A 306 -1.18 -12.92 17.12
CA ILE A 306 -2.50 -12.35 17.38
C ILE A 306 -3.54 -13.43 17.15
N LEU A 307 -4.39 -13.66 18.15
CA LEU A 307 -5.49 -14.62 18.05
C LEU A 307 -6.50 -14.14 17.01
N LEU A 308 -7.00 -15.07 16.19
CA LEU A 308 -8.05 -14.78 15.21
C LEU A 308 -9.31 -14.22 15.89
N ASP A 309 -9.59 -14.58 17.14
CA ASP A 309 -10.71 -14.01 17.89
C ASP A 309 -10.52 -12.52 18.23
N GLU A 310 -9.31 -12.10 18.59
CA GLU A 310 -9.02 -10.68 18.82
C GLU A 310 -9.26 -9.89 17.52
N LEU A 311 -8.67 -10.36 16.41
CA LEU A 311 -8.87 -9.77 15.10
C LEU A 311 -10.36 -9.72 14.71
N ARG A 312 -11.12 -10.80 14.96
CA ARG A 312 -12.56 -10.85 14.71
C ARG A 312 -13.28 -9.79 15.52
N ARG A 313 -12.98 -9.63 16.81
CA ARG A 313 -13.62 -8.63 17.67
C ARG A 313 -13.37 -7.22 17.16
N ASP A 314 -12.14 -6.93 16.75
CA ASP A 314 -11.80 -5.61 16.20
C ASP A 314 -12.49 -5.37 14.86
N TYR A 315 -12.50 -6.37 13.98
CA TYR A 315 -13.25 -6.30 12.73
C TYR A 315 -14.77 -6.17 12.96
N GLN A 316 -15.35 -6.92 13.88
CA GLN A 316 -16.76 -6.81 14.25
C GLN A 316 -17.05 -5.40 14.79
N ASN A 317 -16.18 -4.87 15.65
CA ASN A 317 -16.29 -3.51 16.15
C ASN A 317 -16.24 -2.54 14.97
N LEU A 318 -15.26 -2.63 14.07
CA LEU A 318 -15.20 -1.81 12.86
C LEU A 318 -16.52 -1.86 12.07
N ILE A 319 -17.07 -3.04 11.78
CA ILE A 319 -18.35 -3.18 11.06
C ILE A 319 -19.55 -2.59 11.82
N GLN A 320 -19.58 -2.72 13.15
CA GLN A 320 -20.72 -2.31 13.98
C GLN A 320 -20.66 -0.84 14.44
N THR A 321 -19.45 -0.32 14.63
CA THR A 321 -19.18 1.00 15.22
C THR A 321 -18.74 2.05 14.23
N ASN A 322 -18.47 1.70 12.95
CA ASN A 322 -17.96 2.66 11.98
C ASN A 322 -18.78 3.97 12.03
N GLU A 323 -18.08 5.08 12.25
CA GLU A 323 -18.63 6.35 12.74
C GLU A 323 -19.60 7.01 11.75
N LEU A 324 -19.53 6.60 10.49
CA LEU A 324 -20.59 6.79 9.51
C LEU A 324 -21.76 5.85 9.85
N SER A 325 -22.66 6.30 10.74
CA SER A 325 -23.84 5.57 11.23
C SER A 325 -24.72 4.88 10.18
N SER A 326 -24.50 5.15 8.89
CA SER A 326 -25.11 4.52 7.73
C SER A 326 -24.49 3.18 7.33
N PHE A 327 -23.23 2.87 7.63
CA PHE A 327 -22.58 1.61 7.22
C PHE A 327 -22.82 0.44 8.18
N ARG A 328 -23.72 0.59 9.16
CA ARG A 328 -24.06 -0.50 10.07
C ARG A 328 -24.62 -1.68 9.28
N GLU A 329 -23.81 -2.71 9.17
CA GLU A 329 -24.20 -3.98 8.58
C GLU A 329 -24.34 -5.02 9.69
N ASN A 330 -25.28 -5.94 9.51
CA ASN A 330 -25.39 -7.09 10.38
C ASN A 330 -24.18 -8.00 10.16
N TYR A 331 -23.20 -7.90 11.05
CA TYR A 331 -22.04 -8.79 11.06
C TYR A 331 -22.49 -10.26 11.10
N LYS A 332 -21.85 -11.08 10.27
CA LYS A 332 -22.01 -12.54 10.27
C LYS A 332 -20.66 -13.19 10.42
N GLU A 333 -20.59 -14.20 11.28
CA GLU A 333 -19.36 -14.96 11.50
C GLU A 333 -18.87 -15.67 10.23
N SER A 334 -19.79 -16.19 9.40
CA SER A 334 -19.45 -16.82 8.12
C SER A 334 -18.67 -15.88 7.19
N THR A 335 -19.01 -14.59 7.20
CA THR A 335 -18.34 -13.57 6.41
C THR A 335 -16.88 -13.39 6.82
N PHE A 336 -16.58 -13.48 8.12
CA PHE A 336 -15.20 -13.41 8.61
C PHE A 336 -14.39 -14.61 8.12
N ASN A 337 -14.94 -15.82 8.21
CA ASN A 337 -14.27 -17.04 7.76
C ASN A 337 -14.02 -17.06 6.24
N GLU A 338 -15.02 -16.67 5.45
CA GLU A 338 -14.89 -16.54 4.00
C GLU A 338 -13.84 -15.49 3.62
N ALA A 339 -13.79 -14.36 4.34
CA ALA A 339 -12.81 -13.31 4.08
C ALA A 339 -11.38 -13.75 4.45
N LEU A 340 -11.19 -14.46 5.57
CA LEU A 340 -9.89 -15.09 5.90
C LEU A 340 -9.45 -16.08 4.82
N THR A 341 -10.38 -16.90 4.34
CA THR A 341 -10.12 -17.87 3.26
C THR A 341 -9.62 -17.17 1.99
N ILE A 342 -10.21 -16.03 1.64
CA ILE A 342 -9.73 -15.19 0.53
C ILE A 342 -8.29 -14.73 0.79
N LEU A 343 -8.01 -14.15 1.96
CA LEU A 343 -6.66 -13.64 2.27
C LEU A 343 -5.60 -14.73 2.26
N GLU A 344 -5.92 -15.94 2.73
CA GLU A 344 -5.04 -17.11 2.63
C GLU A 344 -4.86 -17.59 1.19
N ALA A 345 -5.93 -17.68 0.40
CA ALA A 345 -5.88 -18.11 -0.99
C ALA A 345 -5.02 -17.16 -1.85
N TYR A 346 -5.03 -15.87 -1.52
CA TYR A 346 -4.16 -14.86 -2.13
C TYR A 346 -2.75 -14.81 -1.53
N GLY A 347 -2.43 -15.68 -0.57
CA GLY A 347 -1.13 -15.75 0.10
C GLY A 347 -0.74 -14.46 0.82
N ILE A 348 -1.73 -13.69 1.26
CA ILE A 348 -1.54 -12.45 2.01
C ILE A 348 -1.24 -12.79 3.46
N ILE A 349 -1.99 -13.74 4.00
CA ILE A 349 -1.81 -14.27 5.35
C ILE A 349 -1.66 -15.79 5.34
N ARG A 350 -1.27 -16.34 6.49
CA ARG A 350 -1.43 -17.75 6.84
C ARG A 350 -2.02 -17.84 8.23
N THR A 351 -3.08 -18.62 8.40
CA THR A 351 -3.61 -18.97 9.70
C THR A 351 -2.97 -20.26 10.22
N THR A 352 -2.93 -20.42 11.54
CA THR A 352 -2.48 -21.67 12.17
C THR A 352 -3.59 -22.72 12.28
N GLY A 353 -4.81 -22.37 11.87
CA GLY A 353 -5.98 -23.25 11.79
C GLY A 353 -7.26 -22.47 11.54
N GLU A 354 -8.35 -23.19 11.31
CA GLU A 354 -9.66 -22.60 11.02
C GLU A 354 -10.24 -21.88 12.24
N TYR A 355 -10.89 -20.75 12.01
CA TYR A 355 -11.57 -20.03 13.08
C TYR A 355 -12.82 -20.79 13.55
N ALA A 356 -12.87 -21.14 14.83
CA ALA A 356 -13.92 -21.96 15.44
C ALA A 356 -14.74 -21.23 16.54
N GLY A 357 -14.74 -19.90 16.54
CA GLY A 357 -15.50 -19.09 17.52
C GLY A 357 -14.63 -18.41 18.59
N SER A 358 -15.28 -17.97 19.67
CA SER A 358 -14.67 -17.09 20.69
C SER A 358 -13.46 -17.68 21.42
N ASP A 359 -13.40 -19.02 21.52
CA ASP A 359 -12.31 -19.72 22.18
C ASP A 359 -11.17 -20.10 21.20
N CYS A 360 -11.16 -19.50 20.00
CA CYS A 360 -10.20 -19.81 18.96
C CYS A 360 -8.78 -19.42 19.37
N VAL A 361 -7.92 -20.44 19.50
CA VAL A 361 -6.49 -20.31 19.81
C VAL A 361 -5.63 -20.09 18.57
N HIS A 362 -6.22 -20.16 17.38
CA HIS A 362 -5.50 -19.98 16.13
C HIS A 362 -5.12 -18.51 15.93
N THR A 363 -4.04 -18.31 15.20
CA THR A 363 -3.40 -17.03 14.94
C THR A 363 -3.26 -16.83 13.44
N TYR A 364 -2.95 -15.61 13.02
CA TYR A 364 -2.55 -15.30 11.66
C TYR A 364 -1.11 -14.76 11.61
N ASP A 365 -0.44 -15.02 10.49
CA ASP A 365 0.85 -14.45 10.11
C ASP A 365 0.72 -13.70 8.78
N ILE A 366 1.33 -12.53 8.66
CA ILE A 366 1.46 -11.83 7.38
C ILE A 366 2.53 -12.55 6.54
N LYS A 367 2.17 -12.97 5.31
CA LYS A 367 3.08 -13.62 4.37
C LYS A 367 3.71 -12.65 3.38
N ASP A 368 2.95 -11.66 2.93
CA ASP A 368 3.41 -10.66 1.99
C ASP A 368 2.80 -9.30 2.32
N LEU A 369 3.62 -8.43 2.92
CA LEU A 369 3.21 -7.09 3.36
C LEU A 369 2.85 -6.18 2.17
N ASN A 370 3.53 -6.33 1.03
CA ASN A 370 3.23 -5.50 -0.15
C ASN A 370 1.90 -5.93 -0.75
N ARG A 371 1.62 -7.24 -0.78
CA ARG A 371 0.34 -7.78 -1.26
C ARG A 371 -0.80 -7.42 -0.33
N LEU A 372 -0.57 -7.44 0.99
CA LEU A 372 -1.51 -6.92 1.99
C LEU A 372 -1.86 -5.46 1.70
N GLN A 373 -0.86 -4.60 1.54
CA GLN A 373 -1.08 -3.17 1.26
C GLN A 373 -1.85 -2.94 -0.05
N LYS A 374 -1.49 -3.63 -1.13
CA LYS A 374 -2.23 -3.57 -2.40
C LYS A 374 -3.68 -4.02 -2.28
N PHE A 375 -3.94 -5.04 -1.45
CA PHE A 375 -5.29 -5.54 -1.21
C PHE A 375 -6.12 -4.53 -0.39
N ILE A 376 -5.51 -3.88 0.61
CA ILE A 376 -6.11 -2.81 1.41
C ILE A 376 -6.51 -1.64 0.51
N GLU A 377 -5.57 -1.07 -0.25
CA GLU A 377 -5.81 0.09 -1.13
C GLU A 377 -6.97 -0.14 -2.11
N LYS A 378 -7.17 -1.40 -2.46
CA LYS A 378 -8.15 -1.82 -3.46
C LYS A 378 -9.53 -2.12 -2.89
N TYR A 379 -9.61 -2.81 -1.77
CA TYR A 379 -10.87 -3.35 -1.27
C TYR A 379 -11.31 -2.79 0.07
N SER A 380 -10.40 -2.21 0.86
CA SER A 380 -10.75 -1.66 2.17
C SER A 380 -11.51 -0.36 2.00
N LEU A 381 -12.69 -0.28 2.62
CA LEU A 381 -13.40 0.98 2.78
C LEU A 381 -12.80 1.79 3.94
N GLU A 382 -12.29 1.10 4.97
CA GLU A 382 -11.67 1.74 6.14
C GLU A 382 -10.40 2.51 5.76
N TYR A 383 -9.63 2.03 4.77
CA TYR A 383 -8.42 2.71 4.31
C TYR A 383 -8.69 4.05 3.60
N LEU A 384 -9.90 4.24 3.06
CA LEU A 384 -10.25 5.46 2.31
C LEU A 384 -10.57 6.65 3.23
N HIS A 385 -10.86 6.35 4.49
CA HIS A 385 -11.13 7.28 5.60
C HIS A 385 -9.81 7.69 6.25
#